data_AF-A0A354BB39-F1
#
_entry.id   AF-A0A354BB39-F1
#
_cell.length_a   1.000
_cell.length_b   1.000
_cell.length_c   1.000
_cell.angle_alpha   90.00
_cell.angle_beta   90.00
_cell.angle_gamma   90.00
#
_symmetry.space_group_name_H-M   'P 1'
#
loop_
_entity.id
_entity.type
_entity.pdbx_description
1 polymer ?
#
loop_
_entity_poly.entity_id
_entity_poly.type
_entity_poly.pdbx_seq_one_letter_code
_entity_poly.pdbx_strand_id
1 'polypeptide(L)' 'GEHWEQWEAGDRQGALEKIPDHVVDELIIHGSYDECRAHIQRYVDNGVTTPALALLPFPGVDIDEAIEGLAPRV' A
#
# COMPACT_ATOMS: atom_id res chain seq x y z
N GLY A 1 21.61 5.60 -3.71
CA GLY A 1 20.65 5.43 -4.82
C GLY A 1 19.92 6.74 -4.93
N GLU A 2 19.88 7.34 -6.12
CA GLU A 2 19.57 8.78 -6.30
C GLU A 2 18.36 9.29 -5.52
N HIS A 3 17.27 8.50 -5.46
CA HIS A 3 16.08 8.80 -4.64
C HIS A 3 16.44 9.12 -3.17
N TRP A 4 17.19 8.23 -2.51
CA TRP A 4 17.53 8.33 -1.10
C TRP A 4 18.51 9.48 -0.81
N GLU A 5 19.44 9.75 -1.72
CA GLU A 5 20.38 10.87 -1.60
C GLU A 5 19.68 12.22 -1.68
N GLN A 6 18.74 12.39 -2.62
CA GLN A 6 17.94 13.60 -2.74
C GLN A 6 16.97 13.78 -1.56
N TRP A 7 16.40 12.68 -1.07
CA TRP A 7 15.56 12.70 0.13
C TRP A 7 16.33 13.20 1.36
N GLU A 8 17.52 12.66 1.60
CA GLU A 8 18.40 13.07 2.70
C GLU A 8 18.84 14.54 2.59
N ALA A 9 19.06 15.03 1.36
CA ALA A 9 19.39 16.43 1.09
C ALA A 9 18.20 17.40 1.23
N GLY A 10 16.98 16.90 1.43
CA GLY A 10 15.76 17.70 1.55
C GLY A 10 15.09 18.06 0.22
N ASP A 11 15.61 17.60 -0.91
CA ASP A 11 15.00 17.77 -2.23
C ASP A 11 13.86 16.76 -2.42
N ARG A 12 12.69 17.09 -1.87
CA ARG A 12 11.50 16.22 -1.94
C ARG A 12 10.98 16.05 -3.35
N GLN A 13 11.04 17.09 -4.18
CA GLN A 13 10.56 17.00 -5.55
C GLN A 13 11.45 16.06 -6.37
N GLY A 14 12.77 16.28 -6.34
CA GLY A 14 13.72 15.43 -7.05
C GLY A 14 13.59 13.97 -6.62
N ALA A 15 13.51 13.71 -5.31
CA ALA A 15 13.36 12.34 -4.81
C ALA A 15 12.10 11.64 -5.38
N LEU A 16 10.96 12.34 -5.43
CA LEU A 16 9.71 11.77 -5.96
C LEU A 16 9.79 11.51 -7.47
N GLU A 17 10.49 12.34 -8.24
CA GLU A 17 10.71 12.13 -9.68
C GLU A 17 11.50 10.84 -9.98
N LYS A 18 12.20 10.27 -8.98
CA LYS A 18 12.92 9.01 -9.08
C LYS A 18 12.08 7.77 -8.79
N ILE A 19 10.85 7.92 -8.31
CA ILE A 19 9.95 6.80 -8.06
C ILE A 19 9.29 6.42 -9.39
N PRO A 20 9.49 5.20 -9.90
CA PRO A 20 8.80 4.76 -11.11
C PRO A 20 7.28 4.62 -10.88
N ASP A 21 6.47 5.01 -11.86
CA ASP A 21 4.99 4.96 -11.76
C ASP A 21 4.48 3.57 -11.34
N HIS A 22 5.05 2.49 -11.89
CA HIS A 22 4.63 1.12 -11.56
C HIS A 22 4.79 0.77 -10.08
N VAL A 23 5.72 1.41 -9.36
CA VAL A 23 5.89 1.19 -7.92
C VAL A 23 4.68 1.72 -7.16
N VAL A 24 4.06 2.81 -7.64
CA VAL A 24 2.80 3.33 -7.06
C VAL A 24 1.66 2.38 -7.35
N ASP A 25 1.58 1.85 -8.57
CA ASP A 25 0.53 0.88 -8.95
C ASP A 25 0.58 -0.39 -8.10
N GLU A 26 1.78 -0.88 -7.78
CA GLU A 26 1.98 -2.06 -6.91
C GLU A 26 1.48 -1.86 -5.47
N LEU A 27 1.23 -0.61 -5.02
CA LEU A 27 0.65 -0.33 -3.70
C LEU A 27 -0.89 -0.47 -3.70
N ILE A 28 -1.53 -0.55 -4.86
CA ILE A 28 -2.98 -0.73 -4.96
C ILE A 28 -3.31 -2.22 -4.95
N ILE A 29 -3.97 -2.65 -3.87
CA ILE A 29 -4.37 -4.05 -3.69
C ILE A 29 -5.84 -4.21 -4.07
N HIS A 30 -6.14 -5.15 -4.95
CA HIS A 30 -7.50 -5.44 -5.40
C HIS A 30 -7.72 -6.94 -5.61
N GLY A 31 -8.98 -7.39 -5.51
CA GLY A 31 -9.36 -8.79 -5.62
C GLY A 31 -10.34 -9.21 -4.53
N SER A 32 -10.44 -10.50 -4.29
CA SER A 32 -11.13 -11.06 -3.13
C SER A 32 -10.44 -10.67 -1.83
N TYR A 33 -11.17 -10.72 -0.70
CA TYR A 33 -10.57 -10.40 0.60
C TYR A 33 -9.38 -11.30 0.95
N ASP A 34 -9.42 -12.58 0.58
CA ASP A 34 -8.31 -13.51 0.84
C ASP A 34 -7.06 -13.16 0.03
N GLU A 35 -7.21 -12.74 -1.24
CA GLU A 35 -6.10 -12.24 -2.06
C GLU A 35 -5.52 -10.96 -1.47
N CYS A 36 -6.37 -10.01 -1.07
CA CYS A 36 -5.94 -8.77 -0.43
C CYS A 36 -5.18 -9.06 0.88
N ARG A 37 -5.67 -9.98 1.71
CA ARG A 37 -5.02 -10.40 2.97
C ARG A 37 -3.65 -11.02 2.72
N ALA A 38 -3.54 -11.94 1.75
CA ALA A 38 -2.27 -12.53 1.38
C ALA A 38 -1.26 -11.47 0.92
N HIS A 39 -1.73 -10.47 0.17
CA HIS A 39 -0.90 -9.37 -0.29
C HIS A 39 -0.44 -8.45 0.85
N ILE A 40 -1.34 -8.12 1.79
CA ILE A 40 -0.99 -7.37 3.00
C ILE A 40 0.03 -8.15 3.84
N GLN A 41 -0.17 -9.46 4.01
CA GLN A 41 0.75 -10.32 4.75
C GLN A 41 2.14 -10.32 4.15
N ARG A 42 2.28 -10.28 2.82
CA ARG A 42 3.57 -10.14 2.15
C ARG A 42 4.34 -8.89 2.58
N TYR A 43 3.67 -7.76 2.79
CA TYR A 43 4.32 -6.56 3.33
C TYR A 43 4.76 -6.75 4.78
N VAL A 44 3.92 -7.39 5.59
CA VAL A 44 4.23 -7.70 7.00
C VAL A 44 5.44 -8.61 7.11
N ASP A 45 5.50 -9.66 6.29
CA ASP A 45 6.63 -10.59 6.21
C ASP A 45 7.95 -9.91 5.82
N ASN A 46 7.88 -8.75 5.16
CA ASN A 46 9.02 -7.90 4.79
C ASN A 46 9.28 -6.75 5.78
N GLY A 47 8.67 -6.79 6.96
CA GLY A 47 8.99 -5.89 8.08
C GLY A 47 8.00 -4.75 8.34
N VAL A 48 6.88 -4.67 7.62
CA VAL A 48 5.80 -3.74 7.97
C VAL A 48 5.11 -4.21 9.24
N THR A 49 5.12 -3.40 10.30
CA THR A 49 4.50 -3.77 11.59
C THR A 49 3.06 -3.32 11.74
N THR A 50 2.68 -2.23 11.05
CA THR A 50 1.37 -1.59 11.18
C THR A 50 0.85 -1.16 9.81
N PRO A 51 0.12 -2.02 9.09
CA PRO A 51 -0.53 -1.64 7.84
C PRO A 51 -1.64 -0.60 8.09
N ALA A 52 -1.53 0.57 7.46
CA ALA A 52 -2.58 1.59 7.45
C ALA A 52 -3.28 1.56 6.09
N LEU A 53 -4.42 0.86 6.02
CA LEU A 53 -5.13 0.64 4.77
C LEU A 53 -6.05 1.83 4.44
N ALA A 54 -5.92 2.36 3.23
CA ALA A 54 -6.89 3.29 2.65
C ALA A 54 -7.88 2.51 1.78
N LEU A 55 -9.13 2.39 2.23
CA LEU A 55 -10.19 1.77 1.43
C LEU A 55 -10.72 2.77 0.43
N LEU A 56 -10.73 2.39 -0.85
CA LEU A 56 -11.16 3.25 -1.95
C LEU A 56 -12.62 2.92 -2.32
N PRO A 57 -13.53 3.91 -2.38
CA PRO A 57 -14.96 3.69 -2.65
C PRO A 57 -15.22 3.51 -4.16
N PHE A 58 -14.65 2.47 -4.75
CA PHE A 58 -14.91 2.11 -6.14
C PHE A 58 -16.33 1.54 -6.32
N PRO A 59 -16.93 1.66 -7.52
CA PRO A 59 -18.22 1.04 -7.80
C PRO A 59 -18.23 -0.46 -7.44
N GLY A 60 -19.19 -0.87 -6.61
CA GLY A 60 -19.34 -2.25 -6.14
C GLY A 60 -18.56 -2.58 -4.86
N VAL A 61 -17.85 -1.62 -4.26
CA VAL A 61 -17.23 -1.77 -2.93
C VAL A 61 -18.16 -1.17 -1.88
N ASP A 62 -18.68 -2.01 -0.99
CA ASP A 62 -19.23 -1.57 0.29
C ASP A 62 -18.08 -1.42 1.29
N ILE A 63 -17.95 -0.23 1.89
CA ILE A 63 -16.83 0.10 2.77
C ILE A 63 -16.95 -0.63 4.11
N ASP A 64 -18.15 -0.79 4.65
CA ASP A 64 -18.35 -1.46 5.94
C ASP A 64 -18.03 -2.95 5.79
N GLU A 65 -18.51 -3.59 4.72
CA GLU A 65 -18.15 -4.98 4.39
C GLU A 65 -16.64 -5.13 4.14
N ALA A 66 -15.99 -4.17 3.48
CA ALA A 66 -14.55 -4.20 3.26
C ALA A 66 -13.75 -4.04 4.57
N ILE A 67 -14.19 -3.19 5.50
CA ILE A 67 -13.59 -3.06 6.83
C ILE A 67 -13.65 -4.40 7.57
N GLU A 68 -14.83 -5.02 7.63
CA GLU A 68 -14.99 -6.33 8.27
C GLU A 68 -14.18 -7.42 7.56
N GLY A 69 -14.25 -7.43 6.23
CA GLY A 69 -13.59 -8.39 5.35
C GLY A 69 -12.06 -8.33 5.42
N LEU A 70 -11.48 -7.18 5.74
CA LEU A 70 -10.02 -6.98 5.85
C LEU A 70 -9.51 -6.78 7.28
N ALA A 71 -10.42 -6.73 8.27
CA ALA A 71 -10.03 -6.65 9.66
C ALA A 71 -9.05 -7.78 10.05
N PRO A 72 -8.06 -7.50 10.90
CA PRO A 72 -7.15 -8.51 11.42
C PRO A 72 -7.95 -9.67 12.04
N ARG A 73 -7.61 -10.90 11.66
CA ARG A 73 -8.12 -12.09 12.34
C ARG A 73 -7.14 -12.42 13.47
N VAL A 74 -7.61 -12.25 14.70
CA VAL A 74 -6.95 -12.76 15.91
C VAL A 74 -7.03 -14.28 15.98
#